data_AF-I9N9L4-F1
#
_entry.id   AF-I9N9L4-F1
#
_cell.length_a   1.000
_cell.length_b   1.000
_cell.length_c   1.000
_cell.angle_alpha   90.00
_cell.angle_beta   90.00
_cell.angle_gamma   90.00
#
_symmetry.space_group_name_H-M   'P 1'
#
loop_
_entity.id
_entity.type
_entity.pdbx_description
1 polymer ?
#
loop_
_entity_poly.entity_id
_entity_poly.type
_entity_poly.pdbx_seq_one_letter_code
_entity_poly.pdbx_strand_id
1 'polypeptide(L)'
;MPQQVSGNSLKRQIFFWLAVLVFFIVFLYVFSSILLPFIAGMAIAYFLDPVADRLERLGLSRMMATVGILIAFVITFALALMILIPVLVSQFNDFAERLPGYISQLQQFIDNSKNSLLPDWIRSQAGTLKDNFSGILSEGMGFLTGLFAQIWNSGKAIVDVISLLVVTPVVAFYILLDWDRMVAKVDQWIPRDYISDVRQIASEIDQAIAGFIRGQGSLCLILGIYYAAGLSLVGLNFGLLIGLFAGMISFIPYVGSLVGLVLAVGVAIVQFWPDYPWIGLVLAVFFSGQFLEGNILQPKLVGSSVGLHPVWLMFALFAFGALFGFVGLLVAVPAAAAVGVLVRFALSRYLQSDLYFGGSSGGRARKTKSVPNE
;
A
#
# COMPACT_ATOMS: atom_id res chain seq x y z
N MET A 1 -46.83 10.74 -5.32
CA MET A 1 -46.68 12.06 -4.67
C MET A 1 -45.25 12.14 -4.16
N PRO A 2 -44.42 13.12 -4.57
CA PRO A 2 -43.06 13.20 -4.06
C PRO A 2 -43.14 13.59 -2.58
N GLN A 3 -42.62 12.74 -1.71
CA GLN A 3 -42.56 13.02 -0.28
C GLN A 3 -41.62 14.21 -0.09
N GLN A 4 -42.18 15.38 0.24
CA GLN A 4 -41.41 16.51 0.69
C GLN A 4 -40.71 16.11 1.99
N VAL A 5 -39.39 15.90 1.92
CA VAL A 5 -38.55 15.65 3.08
C VAL A 5 -38.66 16.86 4.00
N SER A 6 -39.44 16.75 5.08
CA SER A 6 -39.57 17.80 6.08
C SER A 6 -38.17 18.14 6.63
N GLY A 7 -37.82 19.42 6.73
CA GLY A 7 -36.49 19.86 7.18
C GLY A 7 -36.06 19.28 8.54
N ASN A 8 -37.01 18.92 9.40
CA ASN A 8 -36.74 18.23 10.67
C ASN A 8 -36.32 16.76 10.47
N SER A 9 -36.87 16.06 9.47
CA SER A 9 -36.46 14.70 9.13
C SER A 9 -35.04 14.65 8.55
N LEU A 10 -34.67 15.64 7.73
CA LEU A 10 -33.32 15.77 7.17
C LEU A 10 -32.28 16.03 8.26
N LYS A 11 -32.54 16.97 9.19
CA LYS A 11 -31.64 17.23 10.33
C LYS A 11 -31.43 15.99 11.18
N ARG A 12 -32.49 15.21 11.45
CA ARG A 12 -32.41 13.97 12.25
C ARG A 12 -31.62 12.88 11.52
N GLN A 13 -31.78 12.75 10.21
CA GLN A 13 -30.98 11.84 9.39
C GLN A 13 -29.51 12.25 9.36
N ILE A 14 -29.19 13.53 9.16
CA ILE A 14 -27.81 14.04 9.17
C ILE A 14 -27.15 13.76 10.52
N PHE A 15 -27.83 14.06 11.63
CA PHE A 15 -27.28 13.80 12.97
C PHE A 15 -27.07 12.31 13.23
N PHE A 16 -28.02 11.46 12.82
CA PHE A 16 -27.89 10.01 12.93
C PHE A 16 -26.68 9.48 12.15
N TRP A 17 -26.52 9.87 10.88
CA TRP A 17 -25.38 9.44 10.06
C TRP A 17 -24.04 10.00 10.55
N LEU A 18 -24.01 11.23 11.07
CA LEU A 18 -22.82 11.78 11.73
C LEU A 18 -22.44 11.00 12.98
N ALA A 19 -23.42 10.65 13.82
CA ALA A 19 -23.19 9.84 15.02
C ALA A 19 -22.65 8.45 14.67
N VAL A 20 -23.23 7.80 13.63
CA VAL A 20 -22.74 6.52 13.11
C VAL A 20 -21.31 6.64 12.57
N LEU A 21 -21.00 7.71 11.83
CA LEU A 21 -19.66 7.96 11.32
C LEU A 21 -18.63 8.13 12.45
N VAL A 22 -18.94 8.95 13.46
CA VAL A 22 -18.05 9.17 14.61
C VAL A 22 -17.86 7.87 15.39
N PHE A 23 -18.95 7.12 15.64
CA PHE A 23 -18.86 5.81 16.29
C PHE A 23 -17.96 4.85 15.52
N PHE A 24 -18.10 4.80 14.19
CA PHE A 24 -17.26 3.95 13.34
C PHE A 24 -15.78 4.35 13.39
N ILE A 25 -15.46 5.65 13.36
CA ILE A 25 -14.08 6.15 13.49
C ILE A 25 -13.49 5.78 14.85
N VAL A 26 -14.24 5.98 15.93
CA VAL A 26 -13.81 5.61 17.29
C VAL A 26 -13.61 4.09 17.40
N PHE A 27 -14.52 3.30 16.84
CA PHE A 27 -14.38 1.85 16.77
C PHE A 27 -13.09 1.45 16.05
N LEU A 28 -12.84 1.98 14.85
CA LEU A 28 -11.59 1.69 14.12
C LEU A 28 -10.35 2.13 14.89
N TYR A 29 -10.39 3.25 15.59
CA TYR A 29 -9.28 3.72 16.41
C TYR A 29 -8.99 2.76 17.57
N VAL A 30 -10.02 2.33 18.30
CA VAL A 30 -9.90 1.39 19.44
C VAL A 30 -9.38 0.03 18.99
N PHE A 31 -9.85 -0.49 17.86
CA PHE A 31 -9.47 -1.81 17.35
C PHE A 31 -8.31 -1.79 16.34
N SER A 32 -7.68 -0.64 16.11
CA SER A 32 -6.61 -0.46 15.13
C SER A 32 -5.45 -1.45 15.29
N SER A 33 -5.10 -1.80 16.54
CA SER A 33 -4.03 -2.76 16.87
C SER A 33 -4.29 -4.19 16.38
N ILE A 34 -5.55 -4.58 16.25
CA ILE A 34 -5.96 -5.93 15.84
C ILE A 34 -6.34 -5.96 14.35
N LEU A 35 -6.49 -4.79 13.71
CA LEU A 35 -7.03 -4.67 12.36
C LEU A 35 -6.06 -5.13 11.26
N LEU A 36 -4.74 -5.07 11.53
CA LEU A 36 -3.69 -5.41 10.56
C LEU A 36 -3.87 -6.81 9.96
N PRO A 37 -4.00 -7.91 10.73
CA PRO A 37 -4.20 -9.24 10.16
C PRO A 37 -5.45 -9.37 9.29
N PHE A 38 -6.53 -8.65 9.63
CA PHE A 38 -7.76 -8.67 8.85
C PHE A 38 -7.61 -7.91 7.54
N ILE A 39 -6.98 -6.73 7.58
CA ILE A 39 -6.68 -5.94 6.37
C ILE A 39 -5.74 -6.70 5.44
N ALA A 40 -4.67 -7.28 5.98
CA ALA A 40 -3.74 -8.10 5.21
C ALA A 40 -4.44 -9.32 4.61
N GLY A 41 -5.33 -9.98 5.37
CA GLY A 41 -6.12 -11.11 4.90
C GLY A 41 -7.07 -10.73 3.77
N MET A 42 -7.79 -9.61 3.92
CA MET A 42 -8.62 -9.05 2.84
C MET A 42 -7.77 -8.72 1.60
N ALA A 43 -6.61 -8.08 1.78
CA ALA A 43 -5.73 -7.75 0.66
C ALA A 43 -5.22 -8.99 -0.07
N ILE A 44 -4.83 -10.03 0.65
CA ILE A 44 -4.43 -11.32 0.08
C ILE A 44 -5.61 -11.97 -0.66
N ALA A 45 -6.82 -11.94 -0.07
CA ALA A 45 -8.01 -12.46 -0.74
C ALA A 45 -8.27 -11.73 -2.06
N TYR A 46 -8.29 -10.40 -2.06
CA TYR A 46 -8.42 -9.58 -3.28
C TYR A 46 -7.32 -9.86 -4.30
N PHE A 47 -6.09 -10.15 -3.85
CA PHE A 47 -4.98 -10.49 -4.72
C PHE A 47 -5.15 -11.88 -5.37
N LEU A 48 -5.64 -12.86 -4.61
CA LEU A 48 -5.79 -14.25 -5.04
C LEU A 48 -7.13 -14.56 -5.72
N ASP A 49 -8.12 -13.68 -5.60
CA ASP A 49 -9.45 -13.83 -6.19
C ASP A 49 -9.45 -14.21 -7.70
N PRO A 50 -8.63 -13.59 -8.57
CA PRO A 50 -8.58 -13.99 -9.98
C PRO A 50 -8.03 -15.41 -10.20
N VAL A 51 -7.22 -15.91 -9.26
CA VAL A 51 -6.71 -17.28 -9.29
C VAL A 51 -7.83 -18.24 -8.92
N ALA A 52 -8.67 -17.89 -7.93
CA ALA A 52 -9.86 -18.66 -7.56
C ALA A 52 -10.84 -18.76 -8.73
N ASP A 53 -11.18 -17.64 -9.36
CA ASP A 53 -12.03 -17.59 -10.55
C ASP A 53 -11.52 -18.49 -11.69
N ARG A 54 -10.20 -18.50 -11.92
CA ARG A 54 -9.59 -19.36 -12.96
C ARG A 54 -9.71 -20.84 -12.61
N LEU A 55 -9.54 -21.20 -11.34
CA LEU A 55 -9.69 -22.58 -10.88
C LEU A 55 -11.15 -23.04 -10.94
N GLU A 56 -12.12 -22.16 -10.64
CA GLU A 56 -13.54 -22.44 -10.81
C GLU A 56 -13.91 -22.66 -12.27
N ARG A 57 -13.37 -21.84 -13.18
CA ARG A 57 -13.56 -22.02 -14.64
C ARG A 57 -12.96 -23.31 -15.17
N LEU A 58 -11.98 -23.90 -14.46
CA LEU A 58 -11.41 -25.22 -14.77
C LEU A 58 -12.26 -26.39 -14.23
N GLY A 59 -13.41 -26.11 -13.60
CA GLY A 59 -14.38 -27.11 -13.15
C GLY A 59 -14.28 -27.48 -11.68
N LEU A 60 -13.44 -26.81 -10.89
CA LEU A 60 -13.39 -27.01 -9.44
C LEU A 60 -14.59 -26.32 -8.76
N SER A 61 -15.15 -26.96 -7.74
CA SER A 61 -16.09 -26.26 -6.84
C SER A 61 -15.37 -25.12 -6.12
N ARG A 62 -16.07 -24.03 -5.81
CA ARG A 62 -15.50 -22.89 -5.07
C ARG A 62 -14.73 -23.31 -3.82
N MET A 63 -15.32 -24.21 -3.03
CA MET A 63 -14.66 -24.74 -1.83
C MET A 63 -13.32 -25.42 -2.15
N MET A 64 -13.25 -26.23 -3.22
CA MET A 64 -12.00 -26.87 -3.65
C MET A 64 -10.98 -25.86 -4.19
N ALA A 65 -11.43 -24.88 -4.97
CA ALA A 65 -10.58 -23.81 -5.47
C ALA A 65 -9.98 -22.99 -4.32
N THR A 66 -10.81 -22.54 -3.37
CA THR A 66 -10.38 -21.78 -2.19
C THR A 66 -9.45 -22.58 -1.28
N VAL A 67 -9.78 -23.84 -0.96
CA VAL A 67 -8.93 -24.71 -0.13
C VAL A 67 -7.60 -24.98 -0.83
N GLY A 68 -7.61 -25.28 -2.12
CA GLY A 68 -6.39 -25.51 -2.90
C GLY A 68 -5.48 -24.29 -2.93
N ILE A 69 -6.04 -23.10 -3.15
CA ILE A 69 -5.30 -21.83 -3.11
C ILE A 69 -4.75 -21.55 -1.73
N LEU A 70 -5.54 -21.75 -0.66
CA LEU A 70 -5.07 -21.52 0.70
C LEU A 70 -3.90 -22.45 1.03
N ILE A 71 -4.02 -23.75 0.76
CA ILE A 71 -2.95 -24.72 1.04
C ILE A 71 -1.70 -24.33 0.25
N ALA A 72 -1.83 -24.04 -1.05
CA ALA A 72 -0.71 -23.61 -1.88
C ALA A 72 -0.08 -22.31 -1.37
N PHE A 73 -0.88 -21.33 -0.97
CA PHE A 73 -0.44 -20.07 -0.39
C PHE A 73 0.29 -20.30 0.93
N VAL A 74 -0.29 -21.02 1.88
CA VAL A 74 0.31 -21.31 3.20
C VAL A 74 1.64 -22.06 3.03
N ILE A 75 1.69 -23.07 2.16
CA ILE A 75 2.93 -23.81 1.88
C ILE A 75 3.98 -22.88 1.27
N THR A 76 3.63 -22.15 0.21
CA THR A 76 4.56 -21.25 -0.49
C THR A 76 5.06 -20.16 0.44
N PHE A 77 4.16 -19.57 1.24
CA PHE A 77 4.47 -18.52 2.20
C PHE A 77 5.34 -19.05 3.35
N ALA A 78 5.02 -20.21 3.93
CA ALA A 78 5.84 -20.83 4.96
C ALA A 78 7.25 -21.18 4.46
N LEU A 79 7.36 -21.74 3.24
CA LEU A 79 8.65 -22.02 2.60
C LEU A 79 9.44 -20.73 2.32
N ALA A 80 8.76 -19.69 1.80
CA ALA A 80 9.37 -18.39 1.59
C ALA A 80 9.89 -17.83 2.91
N LEU A 81 9.11 -17.81 3.99
CA LEU A 81 9.56 -17.34 5.30
C LEU A 81 10.72 -18.18 5.85
N MET A 82 10.66 -19.51 5.71
CA MET A 82 11.71 -20.42 6.18
C MET A 82 13.06 -20.14 5.50
N ILE A 83 13.06 -19.75 4.22
CA ILE A 83 14.29 -19.42 3.48
C ILE A 83 14.69 -17.95 3.69
N LEU A 84 13.73 -17.05 3.60
CA LEU A 84 13.98 -15.61 3.55
C LEU A 84 14.32 -15.04 4.93
N ILE A 85 13.61 -15.46 6.00
CA ILE A 85 13.85 -14.92 7.35
C ILE A 85 15.30 -15.17 7.79
N PRO A 86 15.87 -16.39 7.73
CA PRO A 86 17.25 -16.61 8.17
C PRO A 86 18.26 -15.76 7.39
N VAL A 87 18.08 -15.66 6.07
CA VAL A 87 18.96 -14.87 5.20
C VAL A 87 18.83 -13.37 5.48
N LEU A 88 17.62 -12.87 5.70
CA LEU A 88 17.41 -11.47 6.05
C LEU A 88 17.95 -11.14 7.44
N VAL A 89 17.77 -12.04 8.42
CA VAL A 89 18.31 -11.86 9.77
C VAL A 89 19.83 -11.87 9.75
N SER A 90 20.47 -12.79 9.00
CA SER A 90 21.92 -12.80 8.88
C SER A 90 22.43 -11.53 8.18
N GLN A 91 21.83 -11.13 7.05
CA GLN A 91 22.21 -9.89 6.36
C GLN A 91 21.97 -8.65 7.22
N PHE A 92 20.91 -8.65 8.03
CA PHE A 92 20.62 -7.54 8.93
C PHE A 92 21.65 -7.46 10.07
N ASN A 93 21.98 -8.59 10.71
CA ASN A 93 23.01 -8.64 11.75
C ASN A 93 24.36 -8.20 11.20
N ASP A 94 24.76 -8.73 10.04
CA ASP A 94 25.98 -8.34 9.35
C ASP A 94 25.98 -6.84 8.99
N PHE A 95 24.83 -6.30 8.55
CA PHE A 95 24.68 -4.87 8.28
C PHE A 95 24.85 -4.04 9.56
N ALA A 96 24.19 -4.42 10.65
CA ALA A 96 24.26 -3.75 11.93
C ALA A 96 25.69 -3.75 12.52
N GLU A 97 26.39 -4.88 12.43
CA GLU A 97 27.78 -4.99 12.89
C GLU A 97 28.75 -4.14 12.06
N ARG A 98 28.55 -4.08 10.74
CA ARG A 98 29.43 -3.33 9.83
C ARG A 98 29.07 -1.86 9.69
N LEU A 99 27.89 -1.46 10.14
CA LEU A 99 27.39 -0.09 9.99
C LEU A 99 28.32 0.98 10.58
N PRO A 100 28.83 0.85 11.82
CA PRO A 100 29.75 1.84 12.37
C PRO A 100 31.02 1.97 11.52
N GLY A 101 31.50 0.85 10.97
CA GLY A 101 32.60 0.79 10.03
C GLY A 101 32.29 1.57 8.75
N TYR A 102 31.13 1.31 8.12
CA TYR A 102 30.70 2.03 6.92
C TYR A 102 30.57 3.54 7.16
N ILE A 103 30.02 3.95 8.30
CA ILE A 103 29.94 5.37 8.67
C ILE A 103 31.34 5.96 8.83
N SER A 104 32.24 5.30 9.55
CA SER A 104 33.61 5.80 9.77
C SER A 104 34.40 5.92 8.46
N GLN A 105 34.25 4.98 7.54
CA GLN A 105 34.90 4.98 6.24
C GLN A 105 34.31 6.05 5.32
N LEU A 106 32.99 6.24 5.35
CA LEU A 106 32.34 7.34 4.63
C LEU A 106 32.80 8.71 5.16
N GLN A 107 32.98 8.84 6.48
CA GLN A 107 33.52 10.04 7.10
C GLN A 107 34.95 10.31 6.64
N GLN A 108 35.82 9.30 6.69
CA GLN A 108 37.20 9.41 6.21
C GLN A 108 37.24 9.72 4.71
N PHE A 109 36.33 9.15 3.92
CA PHE A 109 36.21 9.44 2.50
C PHE A 109 35.89 10.93 2.27
N ILE A 110 34.89 11.47 2.97
CA ILE A 110 34.52 12.90 2.90
C ILE A 110 35.68 13.80 3.36
N ASP A 111 36.36 13.43 4.44
CA ASP A 111 37.48 14.20 5.00
C ASP A 111 38.73 14.16 4.11
N ASN A 112 39.04 13.03 3.48
CA ASN A 112 40.18 12.89 2.56
C ASN A 112 39.88 13.48 1.17
N SER A 113 38.62 13.48 0.73
CA SER A 113 38.19 14.12 -0.53
C SER A 113 38.21 15.65 -0.49
N LYS A 114 38.57 16.27 0.65
CA LYS A 114 38.78 17.72 0.79
C LYS A 114 39.85 18.28 -0.17
N ASN A 115 40.70 17.45 -0.77
CA ASN A 115 41.83 17.92 -1.57
C ASN A 115 41.68 17.95 -3.11
N SER A 116 40.65 17.38 -3.78
CA SER A 116 40.54 17.62 -5.25
C SER A 116 39.22 17.35 -5.99
N LEU A 117 38.22 16.63 -5.46
CA LEU A 117 37.11 16.11 -6.30
C LEU A 117 35.68 16.57 -5.93
N LEU A 118 35.47 17.19 -4.76
CA LEU A 118 34.13 17.64 -4.36
C LEU A 118 33.88 19.12 -4.70
N PRO A 119 32.74 19.49 -5.30
CA PRO A 119 32.32 20.88 -5.47
C PRO A 119 32.18 21.62 -4.13
N ASP A 120 32.48 22.93 -4.10
CA ASP A 120 32.50 23.72 -2.87
C ASP A 120 31.15 23.76 -2.12
N TRP A 121 30.03 23.64 -2.83
CA TRP A 121 28.69 23.56 -2.24
C TRP A 121 28.44 22.24 -1.48
N ILE A 122 29.09 21.14 -1.89
CA ILE A 122 29.05 19.87 -1.15
C ILE A 122 29.98 19.95 0.06
N ARG A 123 31.13 20.62 -0.06
CA ARG A 123 32.09 20.79 1.04
C ARG A 123 31.50 21.57 2.22
N SER A 124 30.74 22.65 1.93
CA SER A 124 30.09 23.44 2.98
C SER A 124 28.96 22.69 3.69
N GLN A 125 28.33 21.71 3.02
CA GLN A 125 27.29 20.84 3.59
C GLN A 125 27.81 19.50 4.08
N ALA A 126 29.11 19.19 3.92
CA ALA A 126 29.66 17.88 4.24
C ALA A 126 29.53 17.52 5.74
N GLY A 127 29.70 18.52 6.62
CA GLY A 127 29.50 18.34 8.07
C GLY A 127 28.04 18.07 8.44
N THR A 128 27.11 18.84 7.88
CA THR A 128 25.66 18.65 8.10
C THR A 128 25.14 17.37 7.44
N LEU A 129 25.64 16.99 6.26
CA LEU A 129 25.35 15.70 5.63
C LEU A 129 25.85 14.54 6.49
N LYS A 130 27.04 14.66 7.09
CA LYS A 130 27.59 13.66 8.01
C LYS A 130 26.74 13.50 9.27
N ASP A 131 26.33 14.61 9.89
CA ASP A 131 25.53 14.58 11.11
C ASP A 131 24.11 14.08 10.84
N ASN A 132 23.49 14.51 9.73
CA ASN A 132 22.15 14.05 9.32
C ASN A 132 22.16 12.58 8.90
N PHE A 133 23.17 12.13 8.14
CA PHE A 133 23.25 10.74 7.69
C PHE A 133 23.49 9.80 8.88
N SER A 134 24.44 10.14 9.78
CA SER A 134 24.66 9.36 11.00
C SER A 134 23.47 9.41 11.96
N GLY A 135 22.76 10.54 12.06
CA GLY A 135 21.50 10.67 12.79
C GLY A 135 20.41 9.74 12.23
N ILE A 136 20.11 9.81 10.93
CA ILE A 136 19.11 8.97 10.27
C ILE A 136 19.44 7.48 10.39
N LEU A 137 20.73 7.11 10.24
CA LEU A 137 21.17 5.72 10.38
C LEU A 137 21.11 5.21 11.81
N SER A 138 21.52 6.01 12.79
CA SER A 138 21.48 5.63 14.20
C SER A 138 20.05 5.55 14.75
N GLU A 139 19.17 6.48 14.32
CA GLU A 139 17.76 6.48 14.68
C GLU A 139 17.01 5.33 13.97
N GLY A 140 17.30 5.08 12.69
CA GLY A 140 16.80 3.92 11.95
C GLY A 140 17.25 2.60 12.57
N MET A 141 18.51 2.50 13.00
CA MET A 141 19.03 1.32 13.69
C MET A 141 18.46 1.17 15.09
N GLY A 142 18.31 2.26 15.85
CA GLY A 142 17.66 2.27 17.17
C GLY A 142 16.19 1.85 17.10
N PHE A 143 15.48 2.28 16.06
CA PHE A 143 14.11 1.84 15.79
C PHE A 143 14.06 0.34 15.44
N LEU A 144 14.91 -0.13 14.52
CA LEU A 144 14.90 -1.53 14.08
C LEU A 144 15.40 -2.50 15.16
N THR A 145 16.47 -2.16 15.88
CA THR A 145 16.96 -2.95 17.02
C THR A 145 15.99 -2.89 18.20
N GLY A 146 15.35 -1.74 18.44
CA GLY A 146 14.28 -1.59 19.41
C GLY A 146 13.08 -2.47 19.08
N LEU A 147 12.65 -2.50 17.82
CA LEU A 147 11.62 -3.42 17.35
C LEU A 147 12.04 -4.87 17.51
N PHE A 148 13.26 -5.24 17.12
CA PHE A 148 13.72 -6.63 17.21
C PHE A 148 13.88 -7.10 18.66
N ALA A 149 14.46 -6.26 19.53
CA ALA A 149 14.58 -6.53 20.96
C ALA A 149 13.21 -6.54 21.64
N GLN A 150 12.27 -5.69 21.22
CA GLN A 150 10.90 -5.71 21.71
C GLN A 150 10.15 -6.95 21.22
N ILE A 151 10.40 -7.40 19.98
CA ILE A 151 9.87 -8.66 19.43
C ILE A 151 10.39 -9.86 20.21
N TRP A 152 11.69 -9.88 20.47
CA TRP A 152 12.36 -10.99 21.15
C TRP A 152 12.06 -11.05 22.65
N ASN A 153 12.02 -9.91 23.33
CA ASN A 153 11.87 -9.84 24.78
C ASN A 153 10.42 -9.63 25.24
N SER A 154 9.53 -9.16 24.37
CA SER A 154 8.11 -9.04 24.69
C SER A 154 7.35 -10.21 24.08
N GLY A 155 6.90 -11.16 24.91
CA GLY A 155 6.00 -12.24 24.44
C GLY A 155 4.76 -11.71 23.70
N LYS A 156 4.36 -10.46 23.96
CA LYS A 156 3.33 -9.73 23.21
C LYS A 156 3.61 -9.64 21.71
N ALA A 157 4.84 -9.35 21.30
CA ALA A 157 5.16 -9.16 19.90
C ALA A 157 5.29 -10.49 19.16
N ILE A 158 5.68 -11.57 19.84
CA ILE A 158 5.53 -12.94 19.33
C ILE A 158 4.04 -13.26 19.11
N VAL A 159 3.17 -12.90 20.06
CA VAL A 159 1.72 -13.06 19.90
C VAL A 159 1.19 -12.24 18.72
N ASP A 160 1.64 -11.01 18.51
CA ASP A 160 1.24 -10.18 17.37
C ASP A 160 1.71 -10.79 16.03
N VAL A 161 2.93 -11.32 15.96
CA VAL A 161 3.46 -12.00 14.76
C VAL A 161 2.72 -13.31 14.50
N ILE A 162 2.45 -14.12 15.52
CA ILE A 162 1.67 -15.37 15.39
C ILE A 162 0.24 -15.03 14.98
N SER A 163 -0.37 -14.01 15.58
CA SER A 163 -1.69 -13.51 15.21
C SER A 163 -1.69 -13.11 13.74
N LEU A 164 -0.69 -12.36 13.28
CA LEU A 164 -0.54 -12.02 11.87
C LEU A 164 -0.43 -13.28 10.99
N LEU A 165 0.47 -14.20 11.33
CA LEU A 165 0.77 -15.37 10.50
C LEU A 165 -0.38 -16.39 10.45
N VAL A 166 -1.19 -16.49 11.50
CA VAL A 166 -2.32 -17.42 11.59
C VAL A 166 -3.64 -16.77 11.17
N VAL A 167 -3.94 -15.57 11.68
CA VAL A 167 -5.23 -14.90 11.43
C VAL A 167 -5.31 -14.41 10.00
N THR A 168 -4.22 -13.91 9.39
CA THR A 168 -4.27 -13.41 8.01
C THR A 168 -4.65 -14.47 6.98
N PRO A 169 -4.02 -15.67 6.93
CA PRO A 169 -4.47 -16.72 6.02
C PRO A 169 -5.89 -17.19 6.30
N VAL A 170 -6.29 -17.27 7.58
CA VAL A 170 -7.66 -17.65 7.97
C VAL A 170 -8.68 -16.63 7.47
N VAL A 171 -8.42 -15.33 7.66
CA VAL A 171 -9.28 -14.27 7.14
C VAL A 171 -9.32 -14.31 5.61
N ALA A 172 -8.16 -14.44 4.95
CA ALA A 172 -8.11 -14.55 3.49
C ALA A 172 -8.95 -15.72 2.99
N PHE A 173 -8.90 -16.88 3.65
CA PHE A 173 -9.71 -18.05 3.33
C PHE A 173 -11.20 -17.78 3.43
N TYR A 174 -11.66 -17.25 4.57
CA TYR A 174 -13.10 -16.99 4.78
C TYR A 174 -13.63 -15.93 3.83
N ILE A 175 -12.85 -14.87 3.58
CA ILE A 175 -13.23 -13.85 2.60
C ILE A 175 -13.34 -14.49 1.21
N LEU A 176 -12.33 -15.23 0.75
CA LEU A 176 -12.34 -15.86 -0.57
C LEU A 176 -13.49 -16.88 -0.74
N LEU A 177 -13.80 -17.64 0.33
CA LEU A 177 -14.84 -18.68 0.31
C LEU A 177 -16.25 -18.10 0.35
N ASP A 178 -16.51 -17.15 1.26
CA ASP A 178 -17.85 -16.70 1.61
C ASP A 178 -18.20 -15.31 1.04
N TRP A 179 -17.31 -14.65 0.29
CA TRP A 179 -17.55 -13.31 -0.27
C TRP A 179 -18.93 -13.17 -0.92
N ASP A 180 -19.28 -14.03 -1.88
CA ASP A 180 -20.54 -13.90 -2.61
C ASP A 180 -21.75 -14.16 -1.71
N ARG A 181 -21.62 -15.04 -0.71
CA ARG A 181 -22.68 -15.28 0.27
C ARG A 181 -22.88 -14.07 1.16
N MET A 182 -21.79 -13.43 1.58
CA MET A 182 -21.84 -12.19 2.36
C MET A 182 -22.48 -11.06 1.55
N VAL A 183 -22.06 -10.85 0.31
CA VAL A 183 -22.62 -9.83 -0.59
C VAL A 183 -24.10 -10.09 -0.85
N ALA A 184 -24.48 -11.34 -1.18
CA ALA A 184 -25.87 -11.72 -1.41
C ALA A 184 -26.74 -11.53 -0.16
N LYS A 185 -26.18 -11.69 1.04
CA LYS A 185 -26.91 -11.45 2.30
C LYS A 185 -27.12 -9.96 2.55
N VAL A 186 -26.09 -9.15 2.34
CA VAL A 186 -26.19 -7.69 2.44
C VAL A 186 -27.20 -7.14 1.43
N ASP A 187 -27.21 -7.69 0.21
CA ASP A 187 -28.18 -7.35 -0.84
C ASP A 187 -29.65 -7.56 -0.43
N GLN A 188 -29.92 -8.47 0.51
CA GLN A 188 -31.27 -8.71 1.03
C GLN A 188 -31.71 -7.63 2.04
N TRP A 189 -30.78 -6.89 2.64
CA TRP A 189 -31.07 -5.83 3.61
C TRP A 189 -31.29 -4.46 2.95
N ILE A 190 -30.92 -4.31 1.68
CA ILE A 190 -31.05 -3.06 0.95
C ILE A 190 -32.52 -2.83 0.54
N PRO A 191 -33.10 -1.65 0.82
CA PRO A 191 -34.42 -1.30 0.31
C PRO A 191 -34.47 -1.37 -1.22
N ARG A 192 -35.53 -1.97 -1.77
CA ARG A 192 -35.61 -2.31 -3.21
C ARG A 192 -35.51 -1.09 -4.13
N ASP A 193 -35.92 0.09 -3.67
CA ASP A 193 -35.85 1.33 -4.43
C ASP A 193 -34.42 1.82 -4.69
N TYR A 194 -33.45 1.42 -3.85
CA TYR A 194 -32.05 1.88 -3.93
C TYR A 194 -31.08 0.77 -4.33
N ILE A 195 -31.56 -0.44 -4.62
CA ILE A 195 -30.68 -1.60 -4.84
C ILE A 195 -29.75 -1.42 -6.05
N SER A 196 -30.22 -0.78 -7.12
CA SER A 196 -29.40 -0.48 -8.30
C SER A 196 -28.25 0.48 -7.95
N ASP A 197 -28.56 1.52 -7.19
CA ASP A 197 -27.61 2.56 -6.82
C ASP A 197 -26.55 2.00 -5.88
N VAL A 198 -26.96 1.23 -4.86
CA VAL A 198 -26.02 0.62 -3.92
C VAL A 198 -25.12 -0.41 -4.60
N ARG A 199 -25.66 -1.26 -5.48
CA ARG A 199 -24.86 -2.22 -6.25
C ARG A 199 -23.87 -1.54 -7.18
N GLN A 200 -24.26 -0.44 -7.82
CA GLN A 200 -23.35 0.33 -8.65
C GLN A 200 -22.19 0.88 -7.82
N ILE A 201 -22.48 1.56 -6.71
CA ILE A 201 -21.45 2.11 -5.81
C ILE A 201 -20.54 0.99 -5.28
N ALA A 202 -21.12 -0.12 -4.81
CA ALA A 202 -20.36 -1.24 -4.28
C ALA A 202 -19.43 -1.84 -5.34
N SER A 203 -19.91 -2.02 -6.58
CA SER A 203 -19.09 -2.50 -7.69
C SER A 203 -17.98 -1.52 -8.07
N GLU A 204 -18.24 -0.20 -8.05
CA GLU A 204 -17.22 0.81 -8.35
C GLU A 204 -16.13 0.86 -7.27
N ILE A 205 -16.52 0.75 -6.00
CA ILE A 205 -15.58 0.64 -4.86
C ILE A 205 -14.76 -0.64 -4.97
N ASP A 206 -15.41 -1.78 -5.19
CA ASP A 206 -14.76 -3.08 -5.29
C ASP A 206 -13.72 -3.11 -6.42
N GLN A 207 -14.09 -2.62 -7.61
CA GLN A 207 -13.17 -2.52 -8.75
C GLN A 207 -11.95 -1.65 -8.42
N ALA A 208 -12.15 -0.52 -7.73
CA ALA A 208 -11.06 0.37 -7.37
C ALA A 208 -10.10 -0.26 -6.34
N ILE A 209 -10.65 -0.89 -5.31
CA ILE A 209 -9.89 -1.59 -4.27
C ILE A 209 -9.14 -2.79 -4.86
N ALA A 210 -9.84 -3.65 -5.60
CA ALA A 210 -9.27 -4.83 -6.23
C ALA A 210 -8.18 -4.47 -7.25
N GLY A 211 -8.41 -3.43 -8.05
CA GLY A 211 -7.43 -2.93 -9.00
C GLY A 211 -6.17 -2.40 -8.31
N PHE A 212 -6.33 -1.60 -7.25
CA PHE A 212 -5.21 -1.09 -6.47
C PHE A 212 -4.41 -2.20 -5.79
N ILE A 213 -5.06 -3.10 -5.05
CA ILE A 213 -4.39 -4.16 -4.28
C ILE A 213 -3.60 -5.08 -5.20
N ARG A 214 -4.21 -5.51 -6.32
CA ARG A 214 -3.52 -6.34 -7.32
C ARG A 214 -2.38 -5.60 -8.01
N GLY A 215 -2.64 -4.36 -8.41
CA GLY A 215 -1.66 -3.51 -9.07
C GLY A 215 -0.44 -3.25 -8.20
N GLN A 216 -0.65 -2.75 -6.98
CA GLN A 216 0.43 -2.42 -6.07
C GLN A 216 1.11 -3.66 -5.48
N GLY A 217 0.37 -4.71 -5.14
CA GLY A 217 0.97 -5.97 -4.71
C GLY A 217 1.91 -6.53 -5.77
N SER A 218 1.49 -6.52 -7.04
CA SER A 218 2.34 -6.96 -8.16
C SER A 218 3.54 -6.05 -8.35
N LEU A 219 3.36 -4.73 -8.24
CA LEU A 219 4.44 -3.75 -8.38
C LEU A 219 5.50 -3.94 -7.29
N CYS A 220 5.10 -4.09 -6.02
CA CYS A 220 6.01 -4.31 -4.90
C CYS A 220 6.81 -5.61 -5.07
N LEU A 221 6.14 -6.70 -5.49
CA LEU A 221 6.81 -7.98 -5.74
C LEU A 221 7.82 -7.89 -6.89
N ILE A 222 7.43 -7.29 -8.01
CA ILE A 222 8.30 -7.15 -9.19
C ILE A 222 9.51 -6.29 -8.84
N LEU A 223 9.32 -5.12 -8.22
CA LEU A 223 10.42 -4.24 -7.85
C LEU A 223 11.31 -4.83 -6.76
N GLY A 224 10.74 -5.51 -5.77
CA GLY A 224 11.50 -6.19 -4.73
C GLY A 224 12.44 -7.24 -5.31
N ILE A 225 11.93 -8.09 -6.20
CA ILE A 225 12.76 -9.09 -6.92
C ILE A 225 13.78 -8.39 -7.82
N TYR A 226 13.37 -7.36 -8.56
CA TYR A 226 14.23 -6.62 -9.47
C TYR A 226 15.43 -5.99 -8.75
N TYR A 227 15.20 -5.23 -7.68
CA TYR A 227 16.26 -4.60 -6.91
C TYR A 227 17.11 -5.63 -6.16
N ALA A 228 16.48 -6.64 -5.56
CA ALA A 228 17.22 -7.69 -4.85
C ALA A 228 18.16 -8.45 -5.77
N ALA A 229 17.67 -8.88 -6.94
CA ALA A 229 18.48 -9.56 -7.94
C ALA A 229 19.53 -8.63 -8.53
N GLY A 230 19.14 -7.42 -8.95
CA GLY A 230 20.05 -6.44 -9.55
C GLY A 230 21.22 -6.09 -8.64
N LEU A 231 20.95 -5.74 -7.37
CA LEU A 231 22.00 -5.39 -6.42
C LEU A 231 22.86 -6.60 -6.02
N SER A 232 22.26 -7.79 -5.88
CA SER A 232 23.02 -9.00 -5.58
C SER A 232 23.93 -9.42 -6.74
N LEU A 233 23.48 -9.26 -7.99
CA LEU A 233 24.29 -9.54 -9.18
C LEU A 233 25.46 -8.56 -9.36
N VAL A 234 25.27 -7.30 -8.95
CA VAL A 234 26.37 -6.32 -8.88
C VAL A 234 27.38 -6.68 -7.79
N GLY A 235 27.03 -7.58 -6.86
CA GLY A 235 27.88 -7.97 -5.73
C GLY A 235 27.82 -6.99 -4.58
N LEU A 236 26.79 -6.14 -4.49
CA LEU A 236 26.61 -5.20 -3.39
C LEU A 236 26.32 -5.98 -2.10
N ASN A 237 27.05 -5.67 -1.03
CA ASN A 237 26.77 -6.20 0.31
C ASN A 237 25.34 -5.85 0.70
N PHE A 238 24.61 -6.84 1.23
CA PHE A 238 23.20 -6.69 1.62
C PHE A 238 22.26 -6.37 0.46
N GLY A 239 22.66 -6.62 -0.80
CA GLY A 239 21.85 -6.29 -1.97
C GLY A 239 20.45 -6.92 -1.95
N LEU A 240 20.33 -8.17 -1.48
CA LEU A 240 19.05 -8.84 -1.27
C LEU A 240 18.19 -8.13 -0.21
N LEU A 241 18.76 -7.85 0.98
CA LEU A 241 18.08 -7.14 2.06
C LEU A 241 17.60 -5.75 1.61
N ILE A 242 18.50 -4.95 1.03
CA ILE A 242 18.20 -3.59 0.57
C ILE A 242 17.15 -3.62 -0.54
N GLY A 243 17.29 -4.52 -1.52
CA GLY A 243 16.38 -4.62 -2.65
C GLY A 243 14.97 -5.08 -2.26
N LEU A 244 14.84 -6.11 -1.42
CA LEU A 244 13.55 -6.57 -0.92
C LEU A 244 12.87 -5.50 -0.05
N PHE A 245 13.63 -4.83 0.82
CA PHE A 245 13.09 -3.78 1.67
C PHE A 245 12.64 -2.56 0.85
N ALA A 246 13.43 -2.15 -0.14
CA ALA A 246 13.07 -1.08 -1.07
C ALA A 246 11.78 -1.42 -1.82
N GLY A 247 11.67 -2.62 -2.40
CA GLY A 247 10.46 -3.06 -3.10
C GLY A 247 9.23 -3.22 -2.21
N MET A 248 9.39 -3.66 -0.96
CA MET A 248 8.30 -3.75 0.02
C MET A 248 7.77 -2.37 0.41
N ILE A 249 8.66 -1.39 0.62
CA ILE A 249 8.28 -0.02 0.99
C ILE A 249 7.78 0.77 -0.22
N SER A 250 8.05 0.32 -1.46
CA SER A 250 7.47 0.90 -2.68
C SER A 250 5.94 0.84 -2.74
N PHE A 251 5.29 0.16 -1.79
CA PHE A 251 3.86 0.32 -1.54
C PHE A 251 3.49 1.80 -1.32
N ILE A 252 4.37 2.55 -0.66
CA ILE A 252 4.29 4.00 -0.53
C ILE A 252 5.05 4.60 -1.72
N PRO A 253 4.38 5.30 -2.65
CA PRO A 253 5.00 5.83 -3.86
C PRO A 253 6.23 6.68 -3.54
N TYR A 254 7.30 6.50 -4.32
CA TYR A 254 8.60 7.19 -4.21
C TYR A 254 9.43 6.91 -2.94
N VAL A 255 8.82 6.46 -1.84
CA VAL A 255 9.53 6.23 -0.58
C VAL A 255 10.46 5.03 -0.69
N GLY A 256 9.95 3.91 -1.21
CA GLY A 256 10.73 2.66 -1.31
C GLY A 256 12.00 2.82 -2.14
N SER A 257 11.90 3.48 -3.30
CA SER A 257 13.03 3.70 -4.18
C SER A 257 14.02 4.72 -3.64
N LEU A 258 13.55 5.80 -3.00
CA LEU A 258 14.42 6.80 -2.39
C LEU A 258 15.21 6.21 -1.22
N VAL A 259 14.54 5.50 -0.30
CA VAL A 259 15.19 4.85 0.84
C VAL A 259 16.16 3.77 0.36
N GLY A 260 15.73 2.93 -0.59
CA GLY A 260 16.58 1.91 -1.20
C GLY A 260 17.82 2.49 -1.87
N LEU A 261 17.67 3.58 -2.64
CA LEU A 261 18.76 4.26 -3.34
C LEU A 261 19.78 4.80 -2.34
N VAL A 262 19.32 5.51 -1.31
CA VAL A 262 20.20 6.09 -0.29
C VAL A 262 21.01 5.01 0.42
N LEU A 263 20.36 3.91 0.82
CA LEU A 263 21.03 2.78 1.46
C LEU A 263 22.02 2.09 0.52
N ALA A 264 21.60 1.77 -0.70
CA ALA A 264 22.42 1.05 -1.67
C ALA A 264 23.64 1.88 -2.10
N VAL A 265 23.45 3.16 -2.39
CA VAL A 265 24.54 4.06 -2.78
C VAL A 265 25.48 4.31 -1.61
N GLY A 266 24.96 4.48 -0.39
CA GLY A 266 25.79 4.60 0.81
C GLY A 266 26.71 3.39 1.00
N VAL A 267 26.17 2.18 0.90
CA VAL A 267 26.96 0.94 0.97
C VAL A 267 27.91 0.82 -0.22
N ALA A 268 27.46 1.15 -1.44
CA ALA A 268 28.26 1.03 -2.66
C ALA A 268 29.48 1.95 -2.66
N ILE A 269 29.33 3.19 -2.21
CA ILE A 269 30.45 4.14 -2.09
C ILE A 269 31.50 3.53 -1.18
N VAL A 270 31.12 3.03 -0.01
CA VAL A 270 32.12 2.53 0.93
C VAL A 270 32.73 1.19 0.47
N GLN A 271 31.92 0.32 -0.13
CA GLN A 271 32.36 -1.01 -0.57
C GLN A 271 33.27 -0.96 -1.80
N PHE A 272 32.91 -0.16 -2.80
CA PHE A 272 33.56 -0.20 -4.11
C PHE A 272 34.54 0.94 -4.35
N TRP A 273 34.66 1.94 -3.47
CA TRP A 273 35.60 3.03 -3.68
C TRP A 273 37.06 2.54 -3.76
N PRO A 274 37.87 2.98 -4.74
CA PRO A 274 37.63 4.02 -5.76
C PRO A 274 37.10 3.53 -7.11
N ASP A 275 36.63 2.29 -7.23
CA ASP A 275 36.11 1.70 -8.47
C ASP A 275 34.71 2.25 -8.83
N TYR A 276 34.70 3.47 -9.38
CA TYR A 276 33.49 4.17 -9.85
C TYR A 276 32.54 3.35 -10.75
N PRO A 277 33.00 2.42 -11.62
CA PRO A 277 32.10 1.65 -12.47
C PRO A 277 31.06 0.84 -11.68
N TRP A 278 31.43 0.27 -10.52
CA TRP A 278 30.51 -0.53 -9.70
C TRP A 278 29.45 0.33 -9.01
N ILE A 279 29.83 1.52 -8.54
CA ILE A 279 28.89 2.52 -8.00
C ILE A 279 27.92 2.97 -9.10
N GLY A 280 28.44 3.18 -10.32
CA GLY A 280 27.64 3.47 -11.50
C GLY A 280 26.64 2.37 -11.84
N LEU A 281 27.01 1.09 -11.68
CA LEU A 281 26.08 -0.04 -11.86
C LEU A 281 24.97 -0.07 -10.81
N VAL A 282 25.27 0.20 -9.54
CA VAL A 282 24.24 0.32 -8.48
C VAL A 282 23.25 1.43 -8.80
N LEU A 283 23.74 2.60 -9.20
CA LEU A 283 22.89 3.70 -9.67
C LEU A 283 22.08 3.29 -10.88
N ALA A 284 22.69 2.61 -11.86
CA ALA A 284 22.01 2.14 -13.05
C ALA A 284 20.83 1.24 -12.69
N VAL A 285 20.98 0.28 -11.75
CA VAL A 285 19.88 -0.59 -11.28
C VAL A 285 18.72 0.24 -10.72
N PHE A 286 18.98 1.28 -9.91
CA PHE A 286 17.90 2.12 -9.38
C PHE A 286 17.26 3.00 -10.45
N PHE A 287 18.03 3.61 -11.34
CA PHE A 287 17.48 4.45 -12.41
C PHE A 287 16.68 3.62 -13.41
N SER A 288 17.14 2.42 -13.78
CA SER A 288 16.39 1.51 -14.64
C SER A 288 15.14 0.98 -13.93
N GLY A 289 15.23 0.69 -12.62
CA GLY A 289 14.08 0.32 -11.80
C GLY A 289 13.04 1.45 -11.70
N GLN A 290 13.46 2.70 -11.49
CA GLN A 290 12.58 3.87 -11.49
C GLN A 290 11.94 4.13 -12.85
N PHE A 291 12.72 3.96 -13.93
CA PHE A 291 12.20 4.07 -15.27
C PHE A 291 11.13 3.00 -15.53
N LEU A 292 11.41 1.75 -15.16
CA LEU A 292 10.49 0.62 -15.26
C LEU A 292 9.23 0.85 -14.41
N GLU A 293 9.40 1.31 -13.17
CA GLU A 293 8.31 1.65 -12.25
C GLU A 293 7.40 2.72 -12.85
N GLY A 294 7.91 3.92 -13.12
CA GLY A 294 7.09 5.07 -13.51
C GLY A 294 6.52 4.98 -14.92
N ASN A 295 7.26 4.42 -15.88
CA ASN A 295 6.85 4.44 -17.29
C ASN A 295 6.12 3.17 -17.74
N ILE A 296 6.33 2.03 -17.06
CA ILE A 296 5.82 0.73 -17.53
C ILE A 296 4.94 0.08 -16.47
N LEU A 297 5.45 -0.19 -15.28
CA LEU A 297 4.75 -0.97 -14.27
C LEU A 297 3.58 -0.19 -13.67
N GLN A 298 3.80 1.05 -13.24
CA GLN A 298 2.76 1.85 -12.59
C GLN A 298 1.57 2.12 -13.52
N PRO A 299 1.74 2.53 -14.80
CA PRO A 299 0.61 2.70 -15.71
C PRO A 299 -0.12 1.39 -16.04
N LYS A 300 0.61 0.27 -16.20
CA LYS A 300 0.02 -1.03 -16.56
C LYS A 300 -0.66 -1.74 -15.40
N LEU A 301 -0.14 -1.60 -14.18
CA LEU A 301 -0.60 -2.33 -13.00
C LEU A 301 -1.55 -1.51 -12.14
N VAL A 302 -1.31 -0.20 -11.97
CA VAL A 302 -2.04 0.66 -11.01
C VAL A 302 -2.84 1.77 -11.69
N GLY A 303 -2.39 2.24 -12.87
CA GLY A 303 -2.73 3.54 -13.46
C GLY A 303 -4.22 3.86 -13.66
N SER A 304 -5.07 2.87 -13.93
CA SER A 304 -6.52 3.10 -14.11
C SER A 304 -7.36 2.86 -12.86
N SER A 305 -6.78 2.26 -11.81
CA SER A 305 -7.58 1.61 -10.76
C SER A 305 -8.10 2.56 -9.68
N VAL A 306 -7.42 3.68 -9.42
CA VAL A 306 -7.75 4.53 -8.26
C VAL A 306 -8.43 5.84 -8.69
N GLY A 307 -8.10 6.39 -9.86
CA GLY A 307 -8.74 7.61 -10.40
C GLY A 307 -8.63 8.85 -9.50
N LEU A 308 -7.69 8.87 -8.55
CA LEU A 308 -7.47 9.97 -7.62
C LEU A 308 -6.38 10.90 -8.14
N HIS A 309 -6.58 12.21 -7.92
CA HIS A 309 -5.52 13.19 -8.14
C HIS A 309 -4.35 12.93 -7.17
N PRO A 310 -3.07 13.11 -7.58
CA PRO A 310 -1.91 12.86 -6.71
C PRO A 310 -1.97 13.55 -5.35
N VAL A 311 -2.48 14.78 -5.31
CA VAL A 311 -2.66 15.55 -4.06
C VAL A 311 -3.59 14.84 -3.07
N TRP A 312 -4.69 14.24 -3.53
CA TRP A 312 -5.61 13.49 -2.67
C TRP A 312 -4.97 12.20 -2.16
N LEU A 313 -4.16 11.55 -2.98
CA LEU A 313 -3.41 10.36 -2.59
C LEU A 313 -2.38 10.69 -1.50
N MET A 314 -1.60 11.77 -1.69
CA MET A 314 -0.64 12.24 -0.69
C MET A 314 -1.34 12.63 0.62
N PHE A 315 -2.44 13.39 0.52
CA PHE A 315 -3.23 13.75 1.69
C PHE A 315 -3.74 12.51 2.44
N ALA A 316 -4.27 11.51 1.72
CA ALA A 316 -4.75 10.27 2.34
C ALA A 316 -3.62 9.51 3.04
N LEU A 317 -2.44 9.37 2.40
CA LEU A 317 -1.29 8.73 3.03
C LEU A 317 -0.90 9.42 4.34
N PHE A 318 -0.78 10.74 4.34
CA PHE A 318 -0.43 11.48 5.55
C PHE A 318 -1.54 11.45 6.61
N ALA A 319 -2.81 11.61 6.22
CA ALA A 319 -3.93 11.62 7.15
C ALA A 319 -4.12 10.25 7.81
N PHE A 320 -4.21 9.18 7.03
CA PHE A 320 -4.37 7.83 7.58
C PHE A 320 -3.10 7.36 8.28
N GLY A 321 -1.92 7.70 7.77
CA GLY A 321 -0.64 7.41 8.43
C GLY A 321 -0.53 8.06 9.82
N ALA A 322 -0.97 9.32 9.95
CA ALA A 322 -0.99 10.01 11.24
C ALA A 322 -2.04 9.42 12.21
N LEU A 323 -3.22 9.00 11.70
CA LEU A 323 -4.32 8.49 12.53
C LEU A 323 -4.14 7.03 12.97
N PHE A 324 -3.64 6.17 12.09
CA PHE A 324 -3.61 4.72 12.28
C PHE A 324 -2.22 4.10 12.04
N GLY A 325 -1.17 4.91 11.91
CA GLY A 325 0.20 4.44 11.70
C GLY A 325 0.38 3.67 10.40
N PHE A 326 1.17 2.61 10.44
CA PHE A 326 1.45 1.76 9.27
C PHE A 326 0.19 1.12 8.67
N VAL A 327 -0.75 0.68 9.51
CA VAL A 327 -2.04 0.14 9.05
C VAL A 327 -2.82 1.19 8.26
N GLY A 328 -2.78 2.44 8.74
CA GLY A 328 -3.37 3.57 8.03
C GLY A 328 -2.77 3.79 6.65
N LEU A 329 -1.45 3.72 6.52
CA LEU A 329 -0.76 3.86 5.24
C LEU A 329 -1.19 2.76 4.24
N LEU A 330 -1.35 1.51 4.69
CA LEU A 330 -1.82 0.41 3.85
C LEU A 330 -3.25 0.62 3.32
N VAL A 331 -4.14 1.14 4.17
CA VAL A 331 -5.56 1.35 3.84
C VAL A 331 -5.82 2.70 3.20
N ALA A 332 -4.88 3.65 3.27
CA ALA A 332 -5.06 5.02 2.82
C ALA A 332 -5.58 5.12 1.38
N VAL A 333 -4.94 4.42 0.45
CA VAL A 333 -5.29 4.51 -0.98
C VAL A 333 -6.62 3.80 -1.27
N PRO A 334 -6.87 2.55 -0.82
CA PRO A 334 -8.19 1.91 -0.94
C PRO A 334 -9.32 2.75 -0.34
N ALA A 335 -9.13 3.28 0.87
CA ALA A 335 -10.12 4.10 1.54
C ALA A 335 -10.36 5.42 0.78
N ALA A 336 -9.30 6.08 0.33
CA ALA A 336 -9.43 7.30 -0.47
C ALA A 336 -10.15 7.03 -1.80
N ALA A 337 -9.91 5.88 -2.42
CA ALA A 337 -10.60 5.47 -3.65
C ALA A 337 -12.09 5.29 -3.39
N ALA A 338 -12.45 4.58 -2.31
CA ALA A 338 -13.83 4.38 -1.90
C ALA A 338 -14.55 5.71 -1.59
N VAL A 339 -13.90 6.61 -0.85
CA VAL A 339 -14.38 7.97 -0.60
C VAL A 339 -14.54 8.73 -1.94
N GLY A 340 -13.59 8.60 -2.86
CA GLY A 340 -13.65 9.21 -4.18
C GLY A 340 -14.87 8.76 -4.99
N VAL A 341 -15.19 7.46 -4.99
CA VAL A 341 -16.40 6.90 -5.62
C VAL A 341 -17.66 7.49 -4.97
N LEU A 342 -17.73 7.51 -3.63
CA LEU A 342 -18.86 8.07 -2.90
C LEU A 342 -19.06 9.56 -3.19
N VAL A 343 -17.98 10.35 -3.25
CA VAL A 343 -18.05 11.78 -3.58
C VAL A 343 -18.53 11.99 -5.01
N ARG A 344 -18.01 11.23 -5.99
CA ARG A 344 -18.45 11.32 -7.39
C ARG A 344 -19.94 10.98 -7.53
N PHE A 345 -20.40 9.93 -6.85
CA PHE A 345 -21.81 9.56 -6.80
C PHE A 345 -22.67 10.65 -6.12
N ALA A 346 -22.24 11.16 -4.97
CA ALA A 346 -22.97 12.21 -4.26
C ALA A 346 -23.07 13.49 -5.09
N LEU A 347 -21.99 13.87 -5.78
CA LEU A 347 -21.95 15.04 -6.66
C LEU A 347 -22.85 14.85 -7.89
N SER A 348 -22.85 13.67 -8.51
CA SER A 348 -23.74 13.39 -9.65
C SER A 348 -25.21 13.47 -9.25
N ARG A 349 -25.56 12.97 -8.06
CA ARG A 349 -26.91 13.11 -7.49
C ARG A 349 -27.26 14.55 -7.14
N TYR A 350 -26.32 15.29 -6.55
CA TYR A 350 -26.52 16.71 -6.25
C TYR A 350 -26.80 17.51 -7.52
N LEU A 351 -26.00 17.35 -8.57
CA LEU A 351 -26.17 18.04 -9.85
C LEU A 351 -27.48 17.68 -10.58
N GLN A 352 -28.06 16.51 -10.30
CA GLN A 352 -29.35 16.08 -10.83
C GLN A 352 -30.53 16.49 -9.94
N SER A 353 -30.28 17.02 -8.74
CA SER A 353 -31.30 17.32 -7.76
C SER A 353 -31.90 18.72 -7.95
N ASP A 354 -33.14 18.88 -7.48
CA ASP A 354 -33.84 20.17 -7.44
C ASP A 354 -33.08 21.20 -6.57
N LEU A 355 -32.21 20.75 -5.66
CA LEU A 355 -31.33 21.63 -4.86
C LEU A 355 -30.32 22.38 -5.74
N TYR A 356 -29.84 21.75 -6.81
CA TYR A 356 -28.86 22.36 -7.73
C TYR A 356 -29.55 23.27 -8.76
N PHE A 357 -30.65 22.82 -9.36
CA PHE A 357 -31.38 23.61 -10.35
C PHE A 357 -32.20 24.76 -9.74
N GLY A 358 -32.34 24.79 -8.41
CA GLY A 358 -33.25 25.70 -7.70
C GLY A 358 -34.70 25.25 -7.93
N GLY A 359 -35.54 25.31 -6.89
CA GLY A 359 -36.91 24.80 -6.91
C GLY A 359 -37.87 25.52 -7.86
N SER A 360 -37.68 25.42 -9.17
CA SER A 360 -38.52 26.03 -10.22
C SER A 360 -38.83 25.06 -11.37
N SER A 361 -38.91 23.76 -11.09
CA SER A 361 -39.42 22.76 -12.05
C SER A 361 -40.77 22.18 -11.64
N GLY A 362 -41.69 23.04 -11.20
CA GLY A 362 -43.11 22.82 -11.41
C GLY A 362 -43.43 22.97 -12.90
N GLY A 363 -43.14 21.94 -13.70
CA GLY A 363 -43.63 21.79 -15.07
C GLY A 363 -42.81 22.46 -16.17
N ARG A 364 -41.84 21.74 -16.73
CA ARG A 364 -41.54 21.87 -18.18
C ARG A 364 -40.96 20.58 -18.75
N ALA A 365 -41.85 19.85 -19.44
CA ALA A 365 -41.61 19.03 -20.61
C ALA A 365 -40.38 18.10 -20.61
N ARG A 366 -40.64 16.84 -20.24
CA ARG A 366 -39.95 15.66 -20.75
C ARG A 366 -40.16 15.57 -22.27
N LYS A 367 -39.43 16.34 -23.07
CA LYS A 367 -39.31 16.13 -24.52
C LYS A 367 -38.12 15.23 -24.78
N THR A 368 -38.43 13.96 -25.00
CA THR A 368 -37.65 13.01 -25.78
C THR A 368 -37.03 13.69 -27.00
N LYS A 369 -35.70 13.80 -27.04
CA LYS A 369 -34.97 14.01 -28.29
C LYS A 369 -34.91 12.65 -29.01
N SER A 370 -35.86 12.43 -29.91
CA SER A 370 -35.68 11.52 -31.03
C SER A 370 -34.56 12.08 -31.91
N VAL A 371 -33.50 11.31 -32.08
CA VAL A 371 -32.47 11.55 -33.10
C VAL A 371 -33.12 11.36 -34.47
N PRO A 372 -33.06 12.32 -35.41
CA PRO A 372 -33.37 12.04 -36.80
C PRO A 372 -32.18 11.30 -37.43
N ASN A 373 -32.46 10.17 -38.06
CA ASN A 373 -31.60 9.60 -39.08
C ASN A 373 -31.49 10.59 -40.25
N GLU A 374 -30.28 11.06 -40.53
CA GLU A 374 -29.75 11.25 -41.89
C GLU A 374 -28.25 10.91 -41.90
#